data_AF-A0A842MUG1-F1
#
_entry.id   AF-A0A842MUG1-F1
#
_cell.length_a   1.000
_cell.length_b   1.000
_cell.length_c   1.000
_cell.angle_alpha   90.00
_cell.angle_beta   90.00
_cell.angle_gamma   90.00
#
_symmetry.space_group_name_H-M   'P 1'
#
loop_
_entity.id
_entity.type
_entity.pdbx_description
1 polymer ?
#
loop_
_entity_poly.entity_id
_entity_poly.type
_entity_poly.pdbx_seq_one_letter_code
_entity_poly.pdbx_strand_id
1 'polypeptide(L)' 'MKSKRHVRSISISNEARDRVLFEGDLGELEEVVFIEGSMLEVRGTNGVLRVELGQRETEKLMGQMSKTRA' A
#
# COMPACT_ATOMS: atom_id res chain seq x y z
N MET A 1 -2.64 9.11 9.37
CA MET A 1 -3.89 9.64 8.77
C MET A 1 -4.55 10.60 9.76
N LYS A 2 -4.52 11.92 9.52
CA LYS A 2 -5.07 12.91 10.49
C LYS A 2 -6.61 13.00 10.48
N SER A 3 -7.30 12.32 9.57
CA SER A 3 -8.75 12.28 9.51
C SER A 3 -9.27 11.06 8.73
N LYS A 4 -10.35 10.41 9.20
CA LYS A 4 -11.03 9.29 8.50
C LYS A 4 -11.79 9.73 7.23
N ARG A 5 -11.90 11.05 6.99
CA ARG A 5 -12.68 11.65 5.89
C ARG A 5 -12.18 11.28 4.49
N HIS A 6 -10.94 10.80 4.37
CA HIS A 6 -10.31 10.45 3.09
C HIS A 6 -10.27 8.94 2.82
N VAL A 7 -10.81 8.13 3.75
CA VAL A 7 -10.96 6.69 3.55
C VAL A 7 -12.37 6.43 3.07
N ARG A 8 -12.47 5.84 1.88
CA ARG A 8 -13.74 5.56 1.23
C ARG A 8 -14.28 4.18 1.64
N SER A 9 -13.41 3.18 1.74
CA SER A 9 -13.80 1.83 2.16
C SER A 9 -12.61 1.05 2.73
N ILE A 10 -12.89 0.24 3.76
CA ILE A 10 -11.99 -0.80 4.25
C ILE A 10 -12.80 -2.09 4.28
N SER A 11 -12.43 -3.05 3.43
CA SER A 11 -13.04 -4.39 3.41
C SER A 11 -11.98 -5.43 3.76
N ILE A 12 -12.24 -6.20 4.82
CA ILE A 12 -11.44 -7.35 5.25
C ILE A 12 -12.30 -8.58 4.98
N SER A 13 -12.01 -9.32 3.91
CA SER A 13 -12.77 -10.52 3.54
C SER A 13 -12.11 -11.78 4.08
N ASN A 14 -12.86 -12.60 4.82
CA ASN A 14 -12.40 -13.92 5.32
C ASN A 14 -12.60 -15.05 4.29
N GLU A 15 -13.00 -14.76 3.05
CA GLU A 15 -13.29 -15.78 2.06
C GLU A 15 -12.20 -15.90 0.99
N ALA A 16 -11.58 -17.08 1.00
CA ALA A 16 -10.75 -17.74 0.01
C ALA A 16 -9.39 -17.17 -0.38
N ARG A 17 -9.06 -15.89 -0.14
CA ARG A 17 -7.68 -15.38 -0.10
C ARG A 17 -7.67 -14.12 0.76
N ASP A 18 -6.96 -14.13 1.88
CA ASP A 18 -6.77 -13.02 2.82
C ASP A 18 -6.39 -11.72 2.12
N ARG A 19 -7.38 -11.00 1.58
CA ARG A 19 -7.20 -9.79 0.80
C ARG A 19 -7.88 -8.66 1.55
N VAL A 20 -7.07 -7.71 1.96
CA VAL A 20 -7.55 -6.43 2.49
C VAL A 20 -7.65 -5.48 1.30
N LEU A 21 -8.87 -5.01 1.03
CA LEU A 21 -9.09 -3.93 0.06
C LEU A 21 -9.18 -2.62 0.85
N PHE A 22 -8.21 -1.74 0.58
CA PHE A 22 -8.21 -0.37 1.09
C PHE A 22 -8.44 0.59 -0.08
N GLU A 23 -9.56 1.30 -0.07
CA GLU A 23 -9.87 2.34 -1.05
C GLU A 23 -9.99 3.70 -0.34
N GLY A 24 -9.23 4.67 -0.82
CA GLY A 24 -9.22 6.03 -0.30
C GLY A 24 -8.66 7.01 -1.32
N ASP A 25 -8.82 8.30 -1.03
CA ASP A 25 -8.29 9.38 -1.86
C ASP A 25 -7.12 10.05 -1.13
N LEU A 26 -5.90 9.85 -1.65
CA LEU A 26 -4.69 10.50 -1.13
C LEU A 26 -4.41 11.85 -1.81
N GLY A 27 -5.24 12.28 -2.77
CA GLY A 27 -4.98 13.46 -3.58
C GLY A 27 -3.92 13.23 -4.65
N GLU A 28 -3.22 14.29 -5.04
CA GLU A 28 -2.11 14.20 -5.98
C GLU A 28 -0.94 13.45 -5.33
N LEU A 29 -0.28 12.56 -6.08
CA LEU A 29 0.86 11.80 -5.59
C LEU A 29 2.07 12.73 -5.43
N GLU A 30 2.58 12.83 -4.21
CA GLU A 30 3.77 13.61 -3.89
C GLU A 30 5.02 12.72 -3.84
N GLU A 31 4.92 11.55 -3.20
CA GLU A 31 6.08 10.69 -2.96
C GLU A 31 5.70 9.22 -2.76
N VAL A 32 6.58 8.31 -3.19
CA VAL A 32 6.54 6.89 -2.83
C VAL A 32 7.91 6.47 -2.31
N VAL A 33 7.97 6.00 -1.07
CA VAL A 33 9.21 5.60 -0.40
C VAL A 33 9.08 4.18 0.12
N PHE A 34 10.14 3.40 -0.06
CA PHE A 34 10.28 2.11 0.60
C PHE A 34 11.32 2.22 1.72
N ILE A 35 10.86 2.10 2.96
CA ILE A 35 11.66 2.29 4.18
C ILE A 35 12.12 0.92 4.68
N GLU A 36 13.44 0.79 4.86
CA GLU A 36 14.09 -0.32 5.58
C GLU A 36 13.70 -1.75 5.12
N GLY A 37 13.21 -1.91 3.88
CA GLY A 37 12.88 -3.23 3.34
C GLY A 37 11.53 -3.80 3.81
N SER A 38 10.80 -3.07 4.65
CA SER A 38 9.63 -3.59 5.37
C SER A 38 8.43 -2.64 5.35
N MET A 39 8.57 -1.39 4.91
CA MET A 39 7.44 -0.46 4.89
C MET A 39 7.36 0.34 3.60
N LEU A 40 6.21 0.27 2.94
CA LEU A 40 5.87 1.14 1.82
C LEU A 40 5.09 2.35 2.33
N GLU A 41 5.62 3.54 2.07
CA GLU A 41 4.96 4.81 2.35
C GLU A 41 4.58 5.51 1.04
N VAL A 42 3.29 5.80 0.89
CA VAL A 42 2.74 6.56 -0.23
C VAL A 42 2.18 7.87 0.32
N ARG A 43 2.76 9.00 -0.10
CA ARG A 43 2.34 10.36 0.28
C ARG A 43 1.59 11.00 -0.88
N GLY A 44 0.39 11.49 -0.58
CA GLY A 44 -0.30 12.43 -1.45
C GLY A 44 -0.77 13.65 -0.66
N THR A 45 -1.23 14.66 -1.39
CA THR A 45 -1.61 15.97 -0.83
C THR A 45 -2.64 15.89 0.30
N ASN A 46 -3.50 14.86 0.32
CA ASN A 46 -4.53 14.66 1.33
C ASN A 46 -4.16 13.67 2.44
N GLY A 47 -2.99 13.02 2.36
CA GLY A 47 -2.55 12.12 3.42
C GLY A 47 -1.44 11.14 3.04
N VAL A 48 -1.09 10.30 4.01
CA VAL A 48 -0.04 9.30 3.88
C VAL A 48 -0.62 7.91 4.18
N LEU A 49 -0.44 6.98 3.25
CA LEU A 49 -0.70 5.55 3.41
C LEU A 49 0.63 4.84 3.74
N ARG A 50 0.64 4.10 4.84
CA ARG A 50 1.77 3.25 5.24
C ARG A 50 1.31 1.81 5.29
N VAL A 51 2.03 0.95 4.59
CA VAL A 51 1.79 -0.49 4.58
C VAL A 51 3.07 -1.17 5.03
N GLU A 52 2.99 -1.90 6.14
CA GLU A 52 4.05 -2.81 6.54
C GLU A 52 3.97 -4.06 5.64
N LEU A 53 5.04 -4.29 4.88
CA LEU A 53 5.22 -5.45 4.03
C LEU A 53 6.18 -6.39 4.74
N GLY A 54 5.69 -7.57 5.13
CA GLY A 54 6.55 -8.62 5.65
C GLY A 54 7.64 -8.98 4.63
N GLN A 55 8.83 -9.33 5.11
CA GLN A 55 10.00 -9.61 4.26
C GLN A 55 9.69 -10.59 3.11
N ARG A 56 8.87 -11.62 3.36
CA ARG A 56 8.42 -12.59 2.36
C ARG A 56 7.48 -11.99 1.31
N GLU A 57 6.58 -11.10 1.69
CA GLU A 57 5.72 -10.38 0.75
C GLU A 57 6.52 -9.40 -0.10
N THR A 58 7.50 -8.70 0.50
CA THR A 58 8.40 -7.76 -0.20
C THR A 58 9.19 -8.45 -1.31
N GLU A 59 9.80 -9.60 -1.01
CA GLU A 59 10.57 -10.38 -1.98
C GLU A 59 9.71 -10.84 -3.17
N LYS A 60 8.46 -11.24 -2.91
CA LYS A 60 7.50 -11.61 -3.96
C LYS A 60 7.16 -10.41 -4.85
N LEU A 61 6.87 -9.26 -4.26
CA LEU A 61 6.53 -8.04 -5.00
C LEU A 61 7.71 -7.56 -5.87
N MET A 62 8.93 -7.55 -5.33
CA MET A 62 10.14 -7.19 -6.08
C MET A 62 10.47 -8.18 -7.20
N GLY A 63 10.28 -9.49 -6.94
CA GLY A 63 10.46 -10.52 -7.96
C GLY A 63 9.46 -10.43 -9.11
N GLN A 64 8.25 -9.91 -8.85
CA GLN A 64 7.23 -9.69 -9.88
C GLN A 64 7.49 -8.42 -10.70
N MET A 65 7.88 -7.30 -10.07
CA MET A 65 8.21 -6.06 -10.78
C MET A 65 9.41 -6.22 -11.74
N SER A 66 10.36 -7.10 -11.41
CA SER A 66 11.51 -7.41 -12.28
C SER A 66 11.12 -8.20 -13.53
N LYS A 67 9.99 -8.94 -13.52
CA LYS A 67 9.49 -9.71 -14.66
C LYS A 67 8.64 -8.88 -15.63
N THR A 68 8.13 -7.73 -15.20
CA THR A 68 7.33 -6.83 -16.04
C THR A 68 8.22 -5.89 -16.90
N ARG A 69 9.54 -5.88 -16.65
CA ARG A 69 10.52 -5.10 -17.43
C ARG A 69 11.33 -5.94 -18.44
N ALA A 70 10.94 -7.19 -18.69
CA ALA A 70 11.55 -8.07 -19.70
C ALA A 70 10.65 -8.23 -20.92
#